data_AF-A0AAV9F2W9-F1
#
_entry.id   AF-A0AAV9F2W9-F1
#
_cell.length_a   1.000
_cell.length_b   1.000
_cell.length_c   1.000
_cell.angle_alpha   90.00
_cell.angle_beta   90.00
_cell.angle_gamma   90.00
#
_symmetry.space_group_name_H-M   'P 1'
#
loop_
_entity.id
_entity.type
_entity.pdbx_description
1 polymer ?
#
loop_
_entity_poly.entity_id
_entity_poly.type
_entity_poly.pdbx_seq_one_letter_code
_entity_poly.pdbx_strand_id
1 'polypeptide(L)' 'MLGGMGQCGTGNYTVCGEPEKFLFWDFFHPSQHAYVLISKAFWGGKPSRIRPMNLRQLAELNVSAV' A
#
# COMPACT_ATOMS: atom_id res chain seq x y z
N MET A 1 -3.70 -7.49 -5.03
CA MET A 1 -5.16 -7.70 -5.16
C MET A 1 -5.43 -8.19 -6.57
N LEU A 2 -6.22 -9.24 -6.79
CA LEU A 2 -6.44 -9.82 -8.12
C LEU A 2 -7.39 -8.96 -8.99
N GLY A 3 -7.20 -7.64 -9.05
CA GLY A 3 -8.02 -6.72 -9.85
C GLY A 3 -9.53 -6.79 -9.53
N GLY A 4 -9.90 -7.00 -8.26
CA GLY A 4 -11.31 -7.14 -7.85
C GLY A 4 -11.90 -8.55 -8.00
N MET A 5 -11.21 -9.48 -8.66
CA MET A 5 -11.78 -10.82 -8.95
C MET A 5 -11.75 -11.81 -7.76
N GLY A 6 -11.06 -11.47 -6.67
CA GLY A 6 -10.73 -12.45 -5.62
C GLY A 6 -11.67 -12.51 -4.41
N GLN A 7 -12.11 -11.37 -3.87
CA GLN A 7 -12.78 -11.33 -2.55
C GLN A 7 -13.82 -10.21 -2.34
N CYS A 8 -13.75 -9.09 -3.08
CA CYS A 8 -14.70 -7.99 -2.99
C CYS A 8 -15.22 -7.64 -4.38
N GLY A 9 -16.54 -7.68 -4.57
CA GLY A 9 -17.17 -7.48 -5.88
C GLY A 9 -18.29 -8.49 -6.17
N THR A 10 -19.19 -8.73 -5.21
CA THR A 10 -20.36 -9.63 -5.42
C THR A 10 -21.53 -8.95 -6.13
N GLY A 11 -21.32 -7.76 -6.71
CA GLY A 11 -22.32 -6.98 -7.45
C GLY A 11 -21.94 -6.73 -8.90
N ASN A 12 -22.81 -6.05 -9.65
CA ASN A 12 -22.52 -5.66 -11.03
C ASN A 12 -21.69 -4.37 -11.05
N TYR A 13 -20.42 -4.47 -11.43
CA TYR A 13 -19.52 -3.32 -11.59
C TYR A 13 -18.64 -3.54 -12.81
N THR A 14 -18.19 -2.45 -13.41
CA THR A 14 -17.22 -2.49 -14.51
C THR A 14 -15.88 -2.04 -13.98
N VAL A 15 -14.84 -2.85 -14.19
CA VAL A 15 -13.46 -2.44 -13.91
C VAL A 15 -12.97 -1.54 -15.04
N CYS A 16 -12.32 -0.43 -14.71
CA CYS A 16 -11.71 0.45 -15.69
C CYS A 16 -10.56 -0.26 -16.43
N GLY A 17 -10.30 0.13 -17.68
CA GLY A 17 -9.26 -0.50 -18.49
C GLY A 17 -7.82 -0.31 -17.96
N GLU A 18 -7.58 0.76 -17.21
CA GLU A 18 -6.27 1.15 -16.67
C GLU A 18 -6.38 1.51 -15.17
N PRO A 19 -6.67 0.53 -14.28
CA PRO A 19 -6.94 0.77 -12.86
C PRO A 19 -5.76 1.36 -12.08
N GLU A 20 -4.53 1.17 -12.57
CA GLU A 20 -3.32 1.75 -11.99
C GLU A 20 -3.22 3.27 -12.11
N LYS A 21 -3.97 3.88 -13.04
CA LYS A 21 -4.03 5.34 -13.18
C LYS A 21 -4.91 6.01 -12.14
N PHE A 22 -5.67 5.24 -11.37
CA PHE A 22 -6.59 5.74 -10.36
C PHE A 22 -6.04 5.51 -8.96
N LEU A 23 -6.22 6.51 -8.09
CA LEU A 23 -5.78 6.44 -6.69
C LEU A 23 -6.62 5.46 -5.87
N PHE A 24 -7.92 5.37 -6.18
CA PHE A 24 -8.89 4.57 -5.44
C PHE A 24 -9.44 3.43 -6.30
N TRP A 25 -9.72 2.30 -5.64
CA TRP A 25 -10.40 1.14 -6.22
C TRP A 25 -11.92 1.27 -6.11
N ASP A 26 -12.41 1.76 -4.97
CA ASP A 26 -13.81 2.07 -4.70
C ASP A 26 -13.92 3.40 -3.93
N PHE A 27 -15.05 3.71 -3.31
CA PHE A 27 -15.26 4.96 -2.57
C PHE A 27 -14.30 5.18 -1.37
N PHE A 28 -13.65 4.13 -0.86
CA PHE A 28 -12.88 4.20 0.38
C PHE A 28 -11.49 3.58 0.28
N HIS A 29 -11.30 2.53 -0.50
CA HIS A 29 -10.05 1.77 -0.56
C HIS A 29 -9.13 2.28 -1.68
N PRO A 30 -7.84 2.52 -1.38
CA PRO A 30 -6.84 2.78 -2.40
C PRO A 30 -6.73 1.64 -3.44
N SER A 31 -6.33 1.98 -4.66
CA SER A 31 -6.01 1.00 -5.68
C SER A 31 -4.80 0.17 -5.28
N GLN A 32 -4.65 -1.02 -5.88
CA GLN A 32 -3.42 -1.80 -5.68
C GLN A 32 -2.16 -0.98 -6.00
N HIS A 33 -2.21 -0.17 -7.06
CA HIS A 33 -1.07 0.66 -7.43
C HIS A 33 -0.73 1.66 -6.32
N ALA A 34 -1.76 2.31 -5.73
CA ALA A 34 -1.58 3.18 -4.58
C ALA A 34 -0.99 2.43 -3.38
N TYR A 35 -1.47 1.23 -3.06
CA TYR A 35 -0.90 0.41 -1.98
C TYR A 35 0.57 0.04 -2.21
N VAL A 36 0.98 -0.21 -3.46
CA VAL A 36 2.41 -0.46 -3.78
C VAL A 36 3.26 0.78 -3.53
N LEU A 37 2.76 1.97 -3.82
CA LEU A 37 3.48 3.22 -3.53
C LEU A 37 3.57 3.47 -2.03
N ILE A 38 2.49 3.25 -1.29
CA ILE A 38 2.44 3.38 0.17
C ILE A 38 3.40 2.38 0.83
N SER A 39 3.42 1.12 0.38
CA SER A 39 4.31 0.11 0.96
C SER A 39 5.79 0.42 0.74
N LYS A 40 6.16 0.93 -0.45
CA LYS A 40 7.52 1.43 -0.72
C LYS A 40 7.89 2.59 0.21
N ALA A 41 6.96 3.52 0.43
CA ALA A 41 7.16 4.62 1.36
C ALA A 41 7.35 4.11 2.79
N PHE A 42 6.53 3.18 3.26
CA PHE A 42 6.69 2.59 4.60
C PHE A 42 7.98 1.79 4.77
N TRP A 43 8.43 1.09 3.73
CA TRP A 43 9.63 0.28 3.80
C TRP A 43 10.91 1.11 3.86
N GLY A 44 11.06 2.12 2.99
CA GLY A 44 12.32 2.86 2.82
C GLY A 44 12.17 4.38 2.82
N GLY A 45 11.02 4.90 3.25
CA GLY A 45 10.73 6.34 3.28
C GLY A 45 11.61 7.10 4.25
N LYS A 46 11.75 8.41 3.99
CA LYS A 46 12.51 9.33 4.84
C LYS A 46 11.80 9.53 6.20
N PRO A 47 12.56 9.73 7.30
CA PRO A 47 12.01 10.05 8.62
C PRO A 47 11.14 11.31 8.70
N SER A 48 11.22 12.21 7.70
CA SER A 48 10.32 13.37 7.63
C SER A 48 8.87 12.99 7.29
N ARG A 49 8.65 11.82 6.68
CA ARG A 49 7.32 11.33 6.30
C ARG A 49 6.90 10.08 7.07
N ILE A 50 7.84 9.17 7.33
CA ILE A 50 7.58 7.92 8.05
C ILE A 50 8.31 7.98 9.39
N ARG A 51 7.56 8.20 10.46
CA ARG A 51 8.10 8.43 11.81
C ARG A 51 7.76 7.29 12.76
N PRO A 52 8.64 6.98 13.73
CA PRO A 52 9.96 7.59 13.97
C PRO A 52 11.06 7.10 13.00
N MET A 53 10.89 5.93 12.40
CA MET A 53 11.78 5.32 11.42
C MET A 53 10.95 4.46 10.46
N ASN A 54 11.51 4.09 9.30
CA ASN A 54 10.81 3.21 8.36
C ASN A 54 10.89 1.73 8.77
N LEU A 55 10.10 0.88 8.11
CA LEU A 55 10.00 -0.54 8.48
C LEU A 55 11.31 -1.31 8.26
N ARG A 56 12.12 -0.93 7.26
CA ARG A 56 13.45 -1.54 7.08
C ARG A 56 14.34 -1.26 8.29
N GLN A 57 14.42 0.00 8.70
CA GLN A 57 15.19 0.40 9.88
C GLN A 57 14.72 -0.36 11.12
N LEU A 58 13.39 -0.45 11.32
CA LEU A 58 12.79 -1.21 12.42
C LEU A 58 13.19 -2.70 12.41
N ALA A 59 13.14 -3.35 11.24
CA ALA A 59 13.51 -4.76 11.10
C ALA A 59 15.00 -5.02 11.34
N GLU A 60 15.84 -4.03 11.07
CA GLU A 60 17.31 -4.09 11.25
C GLU A 60 17.76 -3.62 12.65
N LEU A 61 16.84 -3.20 13.53
CA LEU A 61 17.19 -2.78 14.89
C LEU A 61 17.74 -3.94 15.70
N ASN A 62 18.99 -3.81 16.15
CA ASN A 62 19.55 -4.70 17.16
C ASN A 62 19.20 -4.20 18.56
N VAL A 63 18.23 -4.83 19.20
CA VAL A 63 17.73 -4.46 20.54
C VAL A 63 18.68 -4.93 21.66
N SER A 64 19.69 -5.73 21.36
CA SER A 64 20.65 -6.26 22.34
C SER A 64 21.79 -5.30 22.72
N ALA A 65 21.74 -4.05 22.27
CA ALA A 65 22.75 -3.02 22.55
C ALA A 65 22.40 -2.14 23.78
N VAL A 66 21.61 -2.66 24.71
CA VAL A 66 21.31 -2.05 26.03
C VAL A 66 21.74 -3.02 27.12
#